data_AF-M2QXR1-F1
#
_entry.id   AF-M2QXR1-F1
#
_cell.length_a   1.000
_cell.length_b   1.000
_cell.length_c   1.000
_cell.angle_alpha   90.00
_cell.angle_beta   90.00
_cell.angle_gamma   90.00
#
_symmetry.space_group_name_H-M   'P 1'
#
loop_
_entity.id
_entity.type
_entity.pdbx_description
1 polymer ?
#
loop_
_entity_poly.entity_id
_entity_poly.type
_entity_poly.pdbx_seq_one_letter_code
_entity_poly.pdbx_strand_id
1 'polypeptide(L)'
;MSTIRDRLQAAEEELLLAVNAGNNSGALQRFDERWSALQAEVLAASQAGTIDADTIQLAQAVSGRVAIIAQAFIDLDETAERLGQQLARKVDRIVNQATQGPPGLPSRLRGAAPGMNLGPQAGSSQAPAQPPYPAPYHIPPTLQSSIQATYGTSGMSTAPGSLAQSSSTAGGTAATSASGSANAARQDEGASNATEGSRKSKSKKGKGNA
;
A
#
# COMPACT_ATOMS: atom_id res chain seq x y z
N MET A 1 -27.34 -19.45 -2.79
CA MET A 1 -26.04 -19.23 -3.46
C MET A 1 -26.00 -17.77 -3.88
N SER A 2 -24.96 -17.00 -3.56
CA SER A 2 -24.87 -15.62 -4.04
C SER A 2 -24.57 -15.63 -5.54
N THR A 3 -25.08 -14.64 -6.27
CA THR A 3 -24.81 -14.53 -7.70
C THR A 3 -23.40 -13.96 -7.95
N ILE A 4 -22.88 -14.09 -9.18
CA ILE A 4 -21.62 -13.45 -9.60
C ILE A 4 -21.72 -11.92 -9.39
N ARG A 5 -22.89 -11.34 -9.69
CA ARG A 5 -23.16 -9.91 -9.54
C ARG A 5 -23.04 -9.46 -8.08
N ASP A 6 -23.65 -10.19 -7.15
CA ASP A 6 -23.57 -9.88 -5.71
C ASP A 6 -22.12 -9.94 -5.22
N ARG A 7 -21.35 -10.94 -5.68
CA ARG A 7 -19.94 -11.10 -5.31
C ARG A 7 -19.06 -10.00 -5.86
N LEU A 8 -19.31 -9.55 -7.09
CA LEU A 8 -18.60 -8.41 -7.69
C LEU A 8 -18.88 -7.12 -6.91
N GLN A 9 -20.12 -6.90 -6.48
CA GLN A 9 -20.46 -5.73 -5.67
C GLN A 9 -19.79 -5.77 -4.30
N ALA A 10 -19.75 -6.93 -3.65
CA ALA A 10 -19.12 -7.10 -2.35
C ALA A 10 -17.58 -7.05 -2.38
N ALA A 11 -16.95 -7.30 -3.54
CA ALA A 11 -15.49 -7.39 -3.65
C ALA A 11 -14.76 -6.09 -3.27
N GLU A 12 -15.34 -4.93 -3.59
CA GLU A 12 -14.75 -3.63 -3.25
C GLU A 12 -14.72 -3.40 -1.73
N GLU A 13 -15.85 -3.64 -1.06
CA GLU A 13 -15.95 -3.53 0.40
C GLU A 13 -15.04 -4.55 1.10
N GLU A 14 -14.96 -5.77 0.56
CA GLU A 14 -14.11 -6.82 1.09
C GLU A 14 -12.62 -6.46 1.01
N LEU A 15 -12.18 -5.84 -0.09
CA LEU A 15 -10.82 -5.31 -0.22
C LEU A 15 -10.54 -4.27 0.86
N LEU A 16 -11.44 -3.29 1.02
CA LEU A 16 -11.26 -2.22 2.01
C LEU A 16 -11.20 -2.78 3.45
N LEU A 17 -12.05 -3.76 3.76
CA LEU A 17 -12.01 -4.46 5.04
C LEU A 17 -10.72 -5.24 5.23
N ALA A 18 -10.25 -5.94 4.19
CA ALA A 18 -9.01 -6.71 4.22
C ALA A 18 -7.78 -5.81 4.45
N VAL A 19 -7.75 -4.64 3.81
CA VAL A 19 -6.68 -3.66 4.00
C VAL A 19 -6.73 -3.05 5.41
N ASN A 20 -7.93 -2.69 5.90
CA ASN A 20 -8.10 -2.12 7.25
C ASN A 20 -7.73 -3.11 8.37
N ALA A 21 -7.86 -4.42 8.14
CA ALA A 21 -7.44 -5.44 9.08
C ALA A 21 -5.90 -5.54 9.21
N GLY A 22 -5.14 -4.95 8.28
CA GLY A 22 -3.69 -4.94 8.27
C GLY A 22 -3.04 -6.32 8.08
N ASN A 23 -1.70 -6.34 8.13
CA ASN A 23 -0.88 -7.51 7.75
C ASN A 23 -1.01 -8.71 8.69
N ASN A 24 -1.56 -8.54 9.90
CA ASN A 24 -1.60 -9.59 10.93
C ASN A 24 -2.77 -10.57 10.77
N SER A 25 -3.73 -10.26 9.90
CA SER A 25 -5.01 -10.98 9.83
C SER A 25 -5.07 -12.06 8.74
N GLY A 26 -4.11 -12.05 7.79
CA GLY A 26 -4.19 -12.84 6.56
C GLY A 26 -5.39 -12.48 5.68
N ALA A 27 -6.09 -11.38 5.96
CA ALA A 27 -7.32 -11.00 5.26
C ALA A 27 -7.06 -10.67 3.77
N LEU A 28 -5.93 -10.01 3.48
CA LEU A 28 -5.51 -9.72 2.10
C LEU A 28 -5.28 -10.99 1.29
N GLN A 29 -4.65 -12.02 1.87
CA GLN A 29 -4.46 -13.30 1.19
C GLN A 29 -5.81 -13.97 0.89
N ARG A 30 -6.74 -13.97 1.86
CA ARG A 30 -8.09 -14.53 1.65
C ARG A 30 -8.91 -13.75 0.63
N PHE A 31 -8.72 -12.44 0.56
CA PHE A 31 -9.30 -11.61 -0.50
C PHE A 31 -8.72 -12.01 -1.86
N ASP A 32 -7.39 -12.12 -1.98
CA ASP A 32 -6.71 -12.50 -3.23
C ASP A 32 -7.16 -13.86 -3.78
N GLU A 33 -7.26 -14.87 -2.90
CA GLU A 33 -7.77 -16.20 -3.24
C GLU A 33 -9.23 -16.13 -3.75
N ARG A 34 -10.10 -15.37 -3.07
CA ARG A 34 -11.51 -15.21 -3.45
C ARG A 34 -11.70 -14.38 -4.71
N TRP A 35 -10.89 -13.34 -4.89
CA TRP A 35 -10.87 -12.49 -6.07
C TRP A 35 -10.41 -13.27 -7.30
N SER A 36 -9.34 -14.06 -7.17
CA SER A 36 -8.84 -14.94 -8.23
C SER A 36 -9.89 -15.98 -8.65
N ALA A 37 -10.58 -16.60 -7.69
CA ALA A 37 -11.68 -17.51 -7.97
C ALA A 37 -12.84 -16.81 -8.70
N LEU A 38 -13.24 -15.62 -8.25
CA LEU A 38 -14.29 -14.84 -8.89
C LEU A 38 -13.91 -14.43 -10.33
N GLN A 39 -12.66 -14.05 -10.57
CA GLN A 39 -12.16 -13.72 -11.90
C GLN A 39 -12.25 -14.93 -12.85
N ALA A 40 -11.83 -16.12 -12.38
CA ALA A 40 -11.92 -17.34 -13.17
C ALA A 40 -13.38 -17.71 -13.50
N GLU A 41 -14.30 -17.54 -12.53
CA GLU A 41 -15.72 -17.77 -12.73
C GLU A 41 -16.33 -16.79 -13.74
N VAL A 42 -16.03 -15.49 -13.63
CA VAL A 42 -16.50 -14.46 -14.59
C VAL A 42 -15.99 -14.78 -15.99
N LEU A 43 -14.72 -15.16 -16.14
CA LEU A 43 -14.14 -15.52 -17.43
C LEU A 43 -14.84 -16.74 -18.03
N ALA A 44 -15.02 -17.80 -17.25
CA ALA A 44 -15.68 -19.02 -17.71
C ALA A 44 -17.14 -18.75 -18.11
N ALA A 45 -17.86 -17.96 -17.32
CA ALA A 45 -19.25 -17.62 -17.60
C ALA A 45 -19.40 -16.68 -18.81
N SER A 46 -18.44 -15.76 -19.00
CA SER A 46 -18.35 -14.91 -20.19
C SER A 46 -18.13 -15.74 -21.45
N GLN A 47 -17.21 -16.71 -21.42
CA GLN A 47 -16.93 -17.59 -22.56
C GLN A 47 -18.10 -18.52 -22.90
N ALA A 48 -18.84 -18.96 -21.87
CA ALA A 48 -20.04 -19.78 -22.03
C ALA A 48 -21.26 -18.97 -22.50
N GLY A 49 -21.19 -17.63 -22.52
CA GLY A 49 -22.33 -16.76 -22.83
C GLY A 49 -23.45 -16.83 -21.79
N THR A 50 -23.14 -17.20 -20.55
CA THR A 50 -24.12 -17.39 -19.47
C THR A 50 -24.30 -16.18 -18.57
N ILE A 51 -23.46 -15.15 -18.74
CA ILE A 51 -23.61 -13.84 -18.06
C ILE A 51 -24.04 -12.77 -19.06
N ASP A 52 -24.84 -11.83 -18.57
CA ASP A 52 -25.31 -10.68 -19.32
C ASP A 52 -24.23 -9.60 -19.49
N ALA A 53 -24.42 -8.72 -20.47
CA ALA A 53 -23.49 -7.63 -20.77
C ALA A 53 -23.31 -6.65 -19.60
N ASP A 54 -24.37 -6.39 -18.82
CA ASP A 54 -24.29 -5.48 -17.67
C ASP A 54 -23.40 -6.08 -16.57
N THR A 55 -23.48 -7.39 -16.34
CA THR A 55 -22.58 -8.09 -15.40
C THR A 55 -21.12 -8.05 -15.87
N ILE A 56 -20.85 -8.13 -17.18
CA ILE A 56 -19.49 -7.96 -17.73
C ILE A 56 -18.98 -6.52 -17.49
N GLN A 57 -19.80 -5.51 -17.78
CA GLN A 57 -19.45 -4.11 -17.53
C GLN A 57 -19.18 -3.85 -16.04
N LEU A 58 -20.00 -4.43 -15.16
CA LEU A 58 -19.79 -4.37 -13.72
C LEU A 58 -18.45 -4.99 -13.33
N ALA A 59 -18.10 -6.17 -13.87
CA ALA A 59 -16.83 -6.82 -13.58
C ALA A 59 -15.63 -5.96 -13.99
N GLN A 60 -15.71 -5.29 -15.15
CA GLN A 60 -14.68 -4.35 -15.61
C GLN A 60 -14.57 -3.13 -14.69
N ALA A 61 -15.71 -2.54 -14.31
CA ALA A 61 -15.75 -1.38 -13.41
C ALA A 61 -15.17 -1.71 -12.02
N VAL A 62 -15.56 -2.83 -11.43
CA VAL A 62 -15.04 -3.28 -10.13
C VAL A 62 -13.54 -3.58 -10.21
N SER A 63 -13.09 -4.29 -11.25
CA SER A 63 -11.66 -4.56 -11.46
C SER A 63 -10.84 -3.28 -11.56
N GLY A 64 -11.35 -2.27 -12.27
CA GLY A 64 -10.71 -0.96 -12.37
C GLY A 64 -10.57 -0.26 -11.02
N ARG A 65 -11.60 -0.29 -10.17
CA ARG A 65 -11.55 0.29 -8.82
C ARG A 65 -10.59 -0.48 -7.92
N VAL A 66 -10.64 -1.81 -7.93
CA VAL A 66 -9.70 -2.67 -7.18
C VAL A 66 -8.26 -2.34 -7.56
N ALA A 67 -7.97 -2.17 -8.86
CA ALA A 67 -6.64 -1.79 -9.34
C ALA A 67 -6.21 -0.40 -8.83
N ILE A 68 -7.11 0.59 -8.86
CA ILE A 68 -6.84 1.94 -8.34
C ILE A 68 -6.54 1.89 -6.84
N ILE A 69 -7.35 1.17 -6.07
CA ILE A 69 -7.16 1.00 -4.63
C ILE A 69 -5.81 0.34 -4.34
N ALA A 70 -5.51 -0.78 -5.02
CA ALA A 70 -4.24 -1.48 -4.86
C ALA A 70 -3.03 -0.57 -5.18
N GLN A 71 -3.08 0.20 -6.27
CA GLN A 71 -2.01 1.13 -6.63
C GLN A 71 -1.82 2.22 -5.57
N ALA A 72 -2.91 2.80 -5.06
CA ALA A 72 -2.83 3.82 -4.02
C ALA A 72 -2.16 3.29 -2.73
N PHE A 73 -2.38 2.01 -2.39
CA PHE A 73 -1.70 1.39 -1.25
C PHE A 73 -0.22 1.11 -1.51
N ILE A 74 0.16 0.72 -2.73
CA ILE A 74 1.57 0.57 -3.13
C ILE A 74 2.28 1.93 -3.00
N ASP A 75 1.69 2.99 -3.55
CA ASP A 75 2.27 4.34 -3.51
C ASP A 75 2.41 4.84 -2.06
N LEU A 76 1.44 4.52 -1.19
CA LEU A 76 1.48 4.87 0.23
C LEU A 76 2.62 4.12 0.96
N ASP A 77 2.79 2.83 0.70
CA ASP A 77 3.84 2.01 1.30
C ASP A 77 5.24 2.51 0.91
N GLU A 78 5.46 2.76 -0.40
CA GLU A 78 6.71 3.35 -0.90
C GLU A 78 7.00 4.72 -0.27
N THR A 79 5.97 5.55 -0.12
CA THR A 79 6.09 6.86 0.51
C THR A 79 6.44 6.73 1.99
N ALA A 80 5.80 5.81 2.71
CA ALA A 80 6.06 5.54 4.11
C ALA A 80 7.49 5.04 4.33
N GLU A 81 7.96 4.10 3.51
CA GLU A 81 9.33 3.58 3.58
C GLU A 81 10.35 4.70 3.35
N ARG A 82 10.15 5.51 2.30
CA ARG A 82 11.03 6.65 1.99
C ARG A 82 11.10 7.64 3.16
N LEU A 83 9.97 7.98 3.77
CA LEU A 83 9.93 8.87 4.93
C LEU A 83 10.65 8.26 6.15
N GLY A 84 10.46 6.95 6.38
CA GLY A 84 11.15 6.20 7.42
C GLY A 84 12.67 6.25 7.25
N GLN A 85 13.16 6.01 6.05
CA GLN A 85 14.60 6.11 5.73
C GLN A 85 15.13 7.54 5.92
N GLN A 86 14.37 8.56 5.54
CA GLN A 86 14.77 9.95 5.76
C GLN A 86 14.85 10.30 7.25
N LEU A 87 13.90 9.82 8.06
CA LEU A 87 13.90 10.01 9.49
C LEU A 87 15.11 9.33 10.13
N ALA A 88 15.39 8.07 9.78
CA ALA A 88 16.55 7.33 10.27
C ALA A 88 17.86 8.10 10.01
N ARG A 89 18.06 8.58 8.77
CA ARG A 89 19.24 9.40 8.41
C ARG A 89 19.35 10.69 9.22
N LYS A 90 18.23 11.34 9.52
CA LYS A 90 18.22 12.56 10.35
C LYS A 90 18.61 12.24 11.80
N VAL A 91 18.08 11.15 12.36
CA VAL A 91 18.43 10.69 13.71
C VAL A 91 19.92 10.35 13.79
N ASP A 92 20.44 9.58 12.84
CA ASP A 92 21.87 9.24 12.79
C ASP A 92 22.75 10.49 12.70
N ARG A 93 22.33 11.50 11.92
CA ARG A 93 23.05 12.77 11.84
C ARG A 93 23.10 13.47 13.20
N ILE A 94 21.98 13.54 13.92
CA ILE A 94 21.91 14.19 15.24
C ILE A 94 22.81 13.46 16.25
N VAL A 95 22.73 12.13 16.29
CA VAL A 95 23.52 11.30 17.21
C VAL A 95 25.02 11.44 16.92
N ASN A 96 25.41 11.40 15.64
CA ASN A 96 26.80 11.58 15.25
C ASN A 96 27.32 12.99 15.54
N GLN A 97 26.50 14.03 15.38
CA GLN A 97 26.87 15.40 15.75
C GLN A 97 27.05 15.58 17.26
N ALA A 98 26.17 14.98 18.08
CA ALA A 98 26.28 15.04 19.54
C ALA A 98 27.54 14.30 20.05
N THR A 99 27.92 13.21 19.39
CA THR A 99 29.07 12.38 19.80
C THR A 99 30.42 12.99 19.43
N GLN A 100 30.47 13.86 18.40
CA GLN A 100 31.71 14.50 17.98
C GLN A 100 32.24 15.57 18.97
N GLY A 101 31.49 15.88 20.03
CA GLY A 101 31.87 16.85 21.06
C GLY A 101 32.01 18.27 20.50
N PRO A 102 31.95 19.31 21.34
CA PRO A 102 32.31 20.65 20.90
C PRO A 102 33.77 20.62 20.38
N PRO A 103 34.05 21.15 19.17
CA PRO A 103 35.42 21.26 18.67
C PRO A 103 36.24 21.99 19.73
N GLY A 104 37.28 21.30 20.20
CA GLY A 104 37.96 21.59 21.46
C GLY A 104 38.00 23.06 21.81
N LEU A 105 37.49 23.40 23.00
CA LEU A 105 37.90 24.63 23.65
C LEU A 105 39.43 24.64 23.60
N PRO A 106 40.06 25.69 23.04
CA PRO A 106 41.51 25.73 22.89
C PRO A 106 42.12 25.48 24.26
N SER A 107 43.05 24.51 24.36
CA SER A 107 43.81 24.16 25.57
C SER A 107 44.70 25.30 26.11
N ARG A 108 44.41 26.56 25.77
CA ARG A 108 45.18 27.76 26.13
C ARG A 108 45.04 28.21 27.59
N LEU A 109 44.26 27.50 28.41
CA LEU A 109 44.27 27.68 29.88
C LEU A 109 44.93 26.50 30.63
N ARG A 110 45.74 25.68 29.96
CA ARG A 110 46.69 24.78 30.64
C ARG A 110 48.08 25.43 30.72
N GLY A 111 48.09 26.68 31.19
CA GLY A 111 49.30 27.42 31.53
C GLY A 111 49.56 27.33 33.03
N ALA A 112 50.58 26.54 33.39
CA ALA A 112 51.48 26.70 34.52
C ALA A 112 50.92 27.01 35.93
N ALA A 113 50.93 26.00 36.79
CA ALA A 113 51.33 26.19 38.18
C ALA A 113 52.52 25.25 38.48
N PRO A 114 53.75 25.78 38.62
CA PRO A 114 54.87 25.03 39.17
C PRO A 114 54.83 25.16 40.70
N GLY A 115 54.72 24.04 41.42
CA GLY A 115 54.79 24.09 42.87
C GLY A 115 54.47 22.78 43.57
N MET A 116 55.52 22.01 43.82
CA MET A 116 55.77 21.17 45.00
C MET A 116 54.58 20.43 45.65
N ASN A 117 54.61 19.08 45.65
CA ASN A 117 54.74 18.34 46.92
C ASN A 117 55.13 16.86 46.67
N LEU A 118 56.21 16.43 47.31
CA LEU A 118 56.65 15.05 47.42
C LEU A 118 55.95 14.43 48.64
N GLY A 119 55.13 13.41 48.43
CA GLY A 119 54.59 12.58 49.50
C GLY A 119 54.45 11.12 49.03
N PRO A 120 55.03 10.14 49.74
CA PRO A 120 54.80 8.73 49.44
C PRO A 120 53.46 8.31 50.03
N GLN A 121 52.42 8.19 49.20
CA GLN A 121 51.16 7.59 49.60
C GLN A 121 51.15 6.11 49.20
N ALA A 122 51.40 5.26 50.19
CA ALA A 122 51.18 3.83 50.11
C ALA A 122 49.69 3.52 50.18
N GLY A 123 49.26 2.53 49.39
CA GLY A 123 48.14 1.64 49.70
C GLY A 123 46.74 2.19 49.52
N SER A 124 46.08 1.82 48.42
CA SER A 124 44.86 0.98 48.46
C SER A 124 44.31 0.80 47.04
N SER A 125 44.19 -0.46 46.62
CA SER A 125 43.51 -0.87 45.39
C SER A 125 42.01 -0.58 45.54
N GLN A 126 41.56 0.60 45.12
CA GLN A 126 40.15 0.91 45.01
C GLN A 126 39.67 0.51 43.61
N ALA A 127 38.90 -0.58 43.57
CA ALA A 127 38.23 -1.05 42.36
C ALA A 127 37.40 0.10 41.74
N PRO A 128 37.38 0.25 40.41
CA PRO A 128 36.61 1.29 39.77
C PRO A 128 35.13 1.08 40.12
N ALA A 129 34.57 2.06 40.84
CA ALA A 129 33.15 2.14 41.12
C ALA A 129 32.40 2.04 39.79
N GLN A 130 31.62 0.97 39.62
CA GLN A 130 30.75 0.85 38.46
C GLN A 130 29.79 2.05 38.46
N PRO A 131 29.58 2.71 37.31
CA PRO A 131 28.57 3.74 37.20
C PRO A 131 27.21 3.12 37.57
N PRO A 132 26.36 3.84 38.32
CA PRO A 132 25.03 3.35 38.65
C PRO A 132 24.30 3.01 37.35
N TYR A 133 23.75 1.80 37.28
CA TYR A 133 22.91 1.37 36.18
C TYR A 133 21.85 2.45 35.90
N PRO A 134 21.65 2.87 34.64
CA PRO A 134 20.56 3.77 34.31
C PRO A 134 19.25 3.09 34.70
N ALA A 135 18.45 3.79 35.51
CA ALA A 135 17.11 3.36 35.87
C ALA A 135 16.32 3.02 34.59
N PRO A 136 15.43 2.01 34.63
CA PRO A 136 14.56 1.69 33.50
C PRO A 136 13.85 2.96 33.04
N TYR A 137 14.02 3.29 31.75
CA TYR A 137 13.43 4.47 31.13
C TYR A 137 11.92 4.48 31.37
N HIS A 138 11.47 5.34 32.28
CA HIS A 138 10.06 5.59 32.52
C HIS A 138 9.58 6.48 31.37
N ILE A 139 8.95 5.88 30.36
CA ILE A 139 8.32 6.64 29.28
C ILE A 139 7.19 7.46 29.91
N PRO A 140 7.20 8.80 29.81
CA PRO A 140 6.13 9.61 30.36
C PRO A 140 4.82 9.30 29.62
N PRO A 141 3.68 9.14 30.33
CA PRO A 141 2.40 8.78 29.72
C PRO A 141 1.90 9.80 28.68
N THR A 142 2.45 11.01 28.67
CA THR A 142 2.15 12.04 27.68
C THR A 142 2.60 11.68 26.25
N LEU A 143 3.52 10.73 26.09
CA LEU A 143 3.92 10.21 24.76
C LEU A 143 3.08 9.01 24.30
N GLN A 144 2.26 8.39 25.16
CA GLN A 144 1.31 7.36 24.71
C GLN A 144 0.08 7.97 24.01
N SER A 145 -0.33 9.17 24.41
CA SER A 145 -1.55 9.80 23.88
C SER A 145 -1.40 10.32 22.44
N SER A 146 -0.18 10.68 22.01
CA SER A 146 0.06 11.22 20.66
C SER A 146 0.15 10.16 19.56
N ILE A 147 0.27 8.87 19.91
CA ILE A 147 0.26 7.78 18.91
C ILE A 147 -1.18 7.34 18.60
N GLN A 148 -2.14 7.56 19.52
CA GLN A 148 -3.56 7.29 19.26
C GLN A 148 -4.27 8.40 18.47
N ALA A 149 -3.73 9.62 18.45
CA ALA A 149 -4.34 10.74 17.72
C ALA A 149 -4.21 10.65 16.19
N THR A 150 -3.23 9.89 15.67
CA THR A 150 -3.03 9.77 14.21
C THR A 150 -3.89 8.69 13.55
N TYR A 151 -4.44 7.74 14.32
CA TYR A 151 -5.19 6.59 13.76
C TYR A 151 -6.62 6.44 14.31
N GLY A 152 -7.14 7.43 15.04
CA GLY A 152 -8.40 7.33 15.77
C GLY A 152 -9.46 8.35 15.38
N THR A 153 -9.75 8.59 14.09
CA THR A 153 -10.98 9.33 13.70
C THR A 153 -11.46 8.93 12.30
N SER A 154 -12.05 7.74 12.19
CA SER A 154 -12.94 7.39 11.08
C SER A 154 -14.05 6.50 11.61
N GLY A 155 -14.99 7.10 12.33
CA GLY A 155 -16.16 6.41 12.84
C GLY A 155 -17.17 7.38 13.43
N MET A 156 -18.32 7.49 12.73
CA MET A 156 -19.60 8.04 13.18
C MET A 156 -19.80 9.55 13.10
N SER A 157 -20.39 9.99 11.99
CA SER A 157 -21.40 11.05 12.03
C SER A 157 -22.51 10.73 11.03
N THR A 158 -23.51 10.00 11.51
CA THR A 158 -24.84 9.95 10.92
C THR A 158 -25.52 11.30 11.17
N ALA A 159 -25.91 11.98 10.09
CA ALA A 159 -26.89 13.06 10.16
C ALA A 159 -27.94 12.85 9.06
N PRO A 160 -29.24 12.82 9.41
CA PRO A 160 -30.33 12.76 8.45
C PRO A 160 -30.68 14.18 7.98
N GLY A 161 -30.58 14.44 6.68
CA GLY A 161 -30.94 15.71 6.05
C GLY A 161 -32.07 15.50 5.04
N SER A 162 -33.28 15.84 5.48
CA SER A 162 -34.53 15.81 4.73
C SER A 162 -34.66 16.96 3.71
N LEU A 163 -35.48 16.73 2.68
CA LEU A 163 -36.18 17.69 1.81
C LEU A 163 -35.38 18.53 0.80
N ALA A 164 -35.49 18.14 -0.48
CA ALA A 164 -36.05 19.02 -1.50
C ALA A 164 -36.60 18.20 -2.68
N GLN A 165 -37.93 18.09 -2.73
CA GLN A 165 -38.67 17.79 -3.95
C GLN A 165 -38.49 18.95 -4.91
N SER A 166 -38.14 18.67 -6.16
CA SER A 166 -38.34 19.59 -7.28
C SER A 166 -38.76 18.79 -8.50
N SER A 167 -40.07 18.62 -8.60
CA SER A 167 -40.76 18.26 -9.84
C SER A 167 -40.57 19.36 -10.87
N SER A 168 -40.05 19.02 -12.05
CA SER A 168 -40.12 19.86 -13.24
C SER A 168 -40.41 18.99 -14.45
N THR A 169 -41.68 18.99 -14.83
CA THR A 169 -42.26 18.34 -16.00
C THR A 169 -42.38 19.37 -17.11
N ALA A 170 -41.71 19.15 -18.25
CA ALA A 170 -42.03 19.66 -19.60
C ALA A 170 -40.90 19.17 -20.53
N GLY A 171 -41.11 18.42 -21.61
CA GLY A 171 -42.09 18.67 -22.66
C GLY A 171 -41.38 19.41 -23.80
N GLY A 172 -40.78 18.68 -24.74
CA GLY A 172 -40.03 19.25 -25.86
C GLY A 172 -39.84 18.25 -27.00
N THR A 173 -40.78 18.28 -27.94
CA THR A 173 -40.86 17.49 -29.17
C THR A 173 -39.90 17.95 -30.27
N ALA A 174 -39.39 16.97 -31.01
CA ALA A 174 -39.09 16.94 -32.46
C ALA A 174 -38.28 18.09 -33.12
N ALA A 175 -37.14 17.71 -33.72
CA ALA A 175 -36.75 18.23 -35.03
C ALA A 175 -35.88 17.21 -35.79
N THR A 176 -36.49 16.67 -36.83
CA THR A 176 -35.91 15.92 -37.95
C THR A 176 -35.04 16.86 -38.80
N SER A 177 -33.82 16.46 -39.13
CA SER A 177 -33.18 16.91 -40.38
C SER A 177 -32.15 15.89 -40.85
N ALA A 178 -32.51 15.27 -41.97
CA ALA A 178 -31.65 14.47 -42.83
C ALA A 178 -30.83 15.38 -43.78
N SER A 179 -29.69 14.87 -44.23
CA SER A 179 -28.92 15.18 -45.46
C SER A 179 -27.43 15.03 -45.11
N GLY A 180 -26.58 14.27 -45.80
CA GLY A 180 -26.62 13.69 -47.13
C GLY A 180 -25.19 13.70 -47.68
N SER A 181 -24.87 12.68 -48.51
CA SER A 181 -23.69 12.55 -49.39
C SER A 181 -22.35 12.18 -48.74
N ALA A 182 -21.83 10.96 -48.93
CA ALA A 182 -21.31 10.31 -50.16
C ALA A 182 -19.85 10.69 -50.48
N ASN A 183 -18.94 9.74 -50.26
CA ASN A 183 -17.78 9.45 -51.13
C ASN A 183 -17.18 8.11 -50.66
N ALA A 184 -17.46 6.98 -51.31
CA ALA A 184 -16.84 6.49 -52.55
C ALA A 184 -15.37 6.08 -52.39
N ALA A 185 -15.18 4.75 -52.40
CA ALA A 185 -14.21 4.00 -53.17
C ALA A 185 -12.70 4.22 -52.90
N ARG A 186 -12.04 3.13 -52.51
CA ARG A 186 -10.98 2.42 -53.28
C ARG A 186 -10.13 1.59 -52.32
N GLN A 187 -10.14 0.28 -52.54
CA GLN A 187 -8.96 -0.50 -52.99
C GLN A 187 -8.12 -0.96 -51.79
N ASP A 188 -7.44 -2.09 -51.78
CA ASP A 188 -7.33 -3.25 -52.65
C ASP A 188 -6.22 -4.06 -51.95
N GLU A 189 -6.33 -5.38 -51.99
CA GLU A 189 -5.23 -6.34 -51.84
C GLU A 189 -4.33 -6.37 -50.59
N GLY A 190 -4.09 -7.58 -50.08
CA GLY A 190 -2.88 -7.79 -49.28
C GLY A 190 -2.81 -9.04 -48.41
N ALA A 191 -2.82 -10.21 -49.06
CA ALA A 191 -2.07 -11.40 -48.66
C ALA A 191 -2.17 -11.94 -47.22
N SER A 192 -2.92 -13.04 -47.11
CA SER A 192 -2.47 -14.32 -46.55
C SER A 192 -0.99 -14.39 -46.17
N ASN A 193 -0.68 -14.69 -44.90
CA ASN A 193 0.46 -15.57 -44.64
C ASN A 193 0.19 -16.49 -43.45
N ALA A 194 0.21 -17.77 -43.77
CA ALA A 194 0.16 -18.87 -42.84
C ALA A 194 1.44 -18.89 -42.00
N THR A 195 1.33 -19.21 -40.72
CA THR A 195 2.46 -19.81 -39.98
C THR A 195 1.92 -20.92 -39.12
N GLU A 196 1.91 -22.09 -39.75
CA GLU A 196 1.71 -23.40 -39.15
C GLU A 196 2.92 -23.74 -38.28
N GLY A 197 2.80 -23.45 -36.98
CA GLY A 197 3.81 -23.75 -35.96
C GLY A 197 3.57 -25.11 -35.30
N SER A 198 3.84 -26.18 -36.03
CA SER A 198 3.85 -27.55 -35.52
C SER A 198 4.90 -27.70 -34.41
N ARG A 199 4.48 -27.93 -33.15
CA ARG A 199 5.37 -28.38 -32.06
C ARG A 199 4.79 -29.60 -31.37
N LYS A 200 5.23 -30.75 -31.89
CA LYS A 200 5.08 -32.09 -31.35
C LYS A 200 6.02 -32.26 -30.15
N SER A 201 5.51 -32.08 -28.94
CA SER A 201 6.27 -32.39 -27.72
C SER A 201 5.99 -33.82 -27.26
N LYS A 202 7.07 -34.59 -27.29
CA LYS A 202 7.23 -36.02 -27.07
C LYS A 202 6.97 -36.38 -25.60
N SER A 203 5.90 -37.12 -25.33
CA SER A 203 5.62 -37.72 -24.01
C SER A 203 6.64 -38.85 -23.75
N LYS A 204 7.55 -38.61 -22.79
CA LYS A 204 8.50 -39.61 -22.29
C LYS A 204 7.88 -40.28 -21.06
N LYS A 205 7.26 -41.43 -21.30
CA LYS A 205 6.74 -42.34 -20.28
C LYS A 205 7.90 -42.88 -19.44
N GLY A 206 8.07 -42.32 -18.24
CA GLY A 206 8.95 -42.84 -17.20
C GLY A 206 8.41 -44.16 -16.66
N LYS A 207 9.27 -45.16 -16.65
CA LYS A 207 9.10 -46.54 -16.21
C LYS A 207 9.92 -46.69 -14.92
N GLY A 208 9.40 -47.39 -13.92
CA GLY A 208 10.12 -47.80 -12.70
C GLY A 208 9.57 -47.14 -11.44
N ASN A 209 9.33 -47.82 -10.32
CA ASN A 209 9.89 -49.10 -9.86
C ASN A 209 8.89 -49.86 -8.98
N ALA A 210 9.07 -51.18 -9.02
CA ALA A 210 8.65 -52.14 -7.99
C ALA A 210 9.55 -52.03 -6.75
#